data_AF-A0A934XXN5-F1
#
_entry.id   AF-A0A934XXN5-F1
#
_cell.length_a   1.000
_cell.length_b   1.000
_cell.length_c   1.000
_cell.angle_alpha   90.00
_cell.angle_beta   90.00
_cell.angle_gamma   90.00
#
_symmetry.space_group_name_H-M   'P 1'
#
loop_
_entity.id
_entity.type
_entity.pdbx_description
1 polymer ?
#
loop_
_entity_poly.entity_id
_entity_poly.type
_entity_poly.pdbx_seq_one_letter_code
_entity_poly.pdbx_strand_id
1 'polypeptide(L)' 'MRYDNAHQFVHRDDLKPDGSQVKTPPMMFADNEEAVNFALRDLRTNYRFYMQRYWQWKTE' A
#
# COMPACT_ATOMS: atom_id res chain seq x y z
N MET A 1 -4.51 1.47 3.13
CA MET A 1 -3.29 1.30 2.32
C MET A 1 -2.67 2.64 2.08
N ARG A 2 -1.34 2.74 2.15
CA ARG A 2 -0.58 3.95 1.83
C ARG A 2 0.60 3.56 0.96
N TYR A 3 0.85 4.32 -0.10
CA TYR A 3 2.12 4.28 -0.84
C TYR A 3 3.00 5.44 -0.36
N ASP A 4 4.27 5.17 -0.11
CA ASP A 4 5.24 6.16 0.37
C ASP A 4 6.59 5.99 -0.34
N ASN A 5 7.27 7.09 -0.61
CA ASN A 5 8.62 7.16 -1.18
C ASN A 5 9.56 8.11 -0.40
N ALA A 6 9.17 8.59 0.79
CA ALA A 6 9.93 9.56 1.57
C ALA A 6 11.36 9.11 1.94
N HIS A 7 11.63 7.81 1.92
CA HIS A 7 12.92 7.20 2.28
C HIS A 7 13.76 6.81 1.06
N GLN A 8 13.50 7.41 -0.11
CA GLN A 8 14.18 7.12 -1.39
C GLN A 8 13.91 5.73 -1.97
N PHE A 9 12.97 4.98 -1.40
CA PHE A 9 12.44 3.75 -1.97
C PHE A 9 10.93 3.72 -1.85
N VAL A 10 10.28 3.22 -2.90
CA VAL A 10 8.83 3.11 -2.93
C VAL A 10 8.42 1.88 -2.14
N HIS A 11 7.47 2.03 -1.24
CA HIS A 11 6.89 0.91 -0.52
C HIS A 11 5.41 1.15 -0.28
N ARG A 12 4.70 0.07 0.06
CA ARG A 12 3.30 0.08 0.41
C ARG A 12 3.16 -0.35 1.86
N ASP A 13 2.39 0.39 2.63
CA ASP A 13 2.04 0.03 4.00
C ASP A 13 0.55 -0.31 4.06
N ASP A 14 0.24 -1.47 4.63
CA ASP A 14 -1.13 -1.82 4.97
C ASP A 14 -1.43 -1.26 6.37
N LEU A 15 -2.40 -0.35 6.45
CA LEU A 15 -2.80 0.28 7.71
C LEU A 15 -3.86 -0.59 8.38
N LYS A 16 -3.63 -0.98 9.64
CA LYS A 16 -4.62 -1.68 10.47
C LYS A 16 -5.55 -0.69 11.19
N PRO A 17 -6.71 -1.15 11.70
CA PRO A 17 -7.65 -0.28 12.41
C PRO A 17 -7.10 0.37 13.68
N ASP A 18 -6.14 -0.27 14.33
CA ASP A 18 -5.42 0.26 15.51
C ASP A 18 -4.33 1.29 15.16
N GLY A 19 -4.13 1.58 13.87
CA GLY A 19 -3.09 2.49 13.37
C GLY A 19 -1.72 1.85 13.19
N SER A 20 -1.55 0.58 13.59
CA SER A 20 -0.32 -0.17 13.28
C SER A 20 -0.21 -0.47 11.79
N GLN A 21 1.01 -0.72 11.31
CA GLN A 21 1.31 -0.84 9.89
C GLN A 21 1.99 -2.18 9.59
N VAL A 22 1.56 -2.83 8.52
CA VAL A 22 2.29 -3.97 7.93
C VAL A 22 3.03 -3.45 6.71
N LYS A 23 4.36 -3.41 6.79
CA LYS A 23 5.22 -2.89 5.73
C LYS A 23 5.43 -3.93 4.65
N THR A 24 5.31 -3.55 3.38
CA THR A 24 5.80 -4.40 2.28
C THR A 24 7.30 -4.19 2.07
N PRO A 25 8.00 -5.16 1.44
CA PRO A 25 9.33 -4.92 0.92
C PRO A 25 9.38 -3.69 -0.01
N PRO A 26 10.54 -3.02 -0.12
CA PRO A 26 10.77 -1.99 -1.12
C PRO A 26 10.48 -2.50 -2.53
N MET A 27 9.90 -1.63 -3.35
CA MET A 27 9.63 -1.84 -4.76
C MET A 27 10.56 -0.94 -5.58
N MET A 28 11.11 -1.49 -6.66
CA MET A 28 12.00 -0.79 -7.57
C MET A 28 11.21 -0.32 -8.79
N PHE A 29 11.40 0.95 -9.14
CA PHE A 29 10.83 1.58 -10.33
C PHE A 29 11.92 2.39 -11.02
N ALA A 30 11.80 2.61 -12.33
CA ALA A 30 12.74 3.41 -13.09
C ALA A 30 12.69 4.90 -12.69
N ASP A 31 11.49 5.40 -12.37
CA ASP A 31 11.24 6.75 -11.94
C ASP A 31 9.98 6.86 -11.05
N ASN A 32 9.70 8.08 -10.57
CA ASN A 32 8.51 8.36 -9.76
C ASN A 32 7.20 8.26 -10.54
N GLU A 33 7.21 8.47 -11.86
CA GLU A 33 6.00 8.40 -12.68
C GLU A 33 5.53 6.95 -12.77
N GLU A 34 6.44 6.02 -13.04
CA GLU A 34 6.16 4.59 -13.04
C GLU A 34 5.62 4.13 -11.67
N ALA A 35 6.24 4.58 -10.58
CA ALA A 35 5.81 4.27 -9.22
C ALA A 35 4.38 4.76 -8.92
N VAL A 36 4.04 6.00 -9.31
CA VAL A 36 2.69 6.55 -9.12
C VAL A 36 1.67 5.83 -9.99
N ASN A 37 2.00 5.55 -11.25
CA ASN A 37 1.14 4.80 -12.15
C ASN A 37 0.87 3.38 -11.63
N PHE A 38 1.88 2.72 -11.06
CA PHE A 38 1.71 1.44 -10.37
C PHE A 38 0.76 1.56 -9.19
N ALA A 39 0.97 2.54 -8.30
CA ALA A 39 0.12 2.75 -7.12
C ALA A 39 -1.35 3.00 -7.50
N LEU A 40 -1.59 3.81 -8.54
CA LEU A 40 -2.94 4.08 -9.05
C LEU A 40 -3.60 2.83 -9.62
N ARG A 41 -2.87 2.05 -10.42
CA ARG A 41 -3.38 0.80 -11.00
C ARG A 41 -3.70 -0.20 -9.90
N ASP A 42 -2.78 -0.41 -8.98
CA ASP A 42 -2.95 -1.34 -7.85
C ASP A 42 -4.17 -0.97 -7.02
N LEU A 43 -4.32 0.29 -6.61
CA LEU A 43 -5.48 0.73 -5.85
C LEU A 43 -6.79 0.48 -6.61
N ARG A 44 -6.84 0.79 -7.91
CA ARG A 44 -8.04 0.55 -8.74
C ARG A 44 -8.39 -0.93 -8.85
N THR A 45 -7.38 -1.79 -9.05
CA THR A 45 -7.57 -3.23 -9.23
C THR A 45 -7.89 -3.94 -7.91
N ASN A 46 -7.25 -3.53 -6.81
CA ASN A 46 -7.19 -4.30 -5.57
C ASN A 46 -7.94 -3.66 -4.40
N TYR A 47 -8.63 -2.51 -4.56
CA TYR A 47 -9.28 -1.81 -3.43
C TYR A 47 -10.20 -2.70 -2.59
N ARG A 48 -10.96 -3.61 -3.22
CA ARG A 48 -11.88 -4.51 -2.49
C ARG A 48 -11.14 -5.45 -1.57
N PHE A 49 -10.02 -6.00 -2.03
CA PHE A 49 -9.16 -6.86 -1.22
C PHE A 49 -8.61 -6.09 -0.01
N TYR A 50 -8.14 -4.87 -0.22
CA TYR A 50 -7.63 -4.03 0.87
C TYR A 50 -8.69 -3.68 1.90
N MET A 51 -9.91 -3.34 1.45
CA MET A 51 -11.04 -3.09 2.35
C MET A 51 -11.41 -4.36 3.13
N GLN A 52 -11.51 -5.50 2.46
CA GLN A 52 -11.79 -6.78 3.11
C GLN A 52 -10.74 -7.10 4.18
N ARG A 53 -9.45 -6.93 3.87
CA ARG A 53 -8.38 -7.18 4.83
C ARG A 53 -8.45 -6.25 6.04
N TYR A 54 -8.74 -4.98 5.81
CA TYR A 54 -8.95 -4.00 6.88
C TYR A 54 -10.10 -4.40 7.82
N TRP A 55 -11.23 -4.85 7.26
CA TRP A 55 -12.36 -5.31 8.06
C TRP A 55 -12.06 -6.59 8.84
N GLN A 56 -11.29 -7.53 8.28
CA GLN A 56 -10.84 -8.71 9.00
C GLN A 56 -10.02 -8.33 10.24
N TRP A 57 -9.05 -7.43 10.10
CA TRP A 57 -8.29 -6.92 11.25
C TRP A 57 -9.15 -6.19 12.29
N LYS A 58 -10.30 -5.63 11.90
CA LYS A 58 -11.19 -4.94 12.84
C LYS A 58 -11.98 -5.92 13.71
N THR A 59 -12.13 -7.17 13.24
CA THR A 59 -12.89 -8.22 13.92
C THR A 59 -12.01 -9.26 14.62
N GLU A 60 -10.70 -9.19 14.41
CA GLU A 60 -9.66 -9.90 15.18
C GLU A 60 -9.50 -9.25 16.56
#